data_AF-A0A954UVA4-F1
#
_entry.id   AF-A0A954UVA4-F1
#
_cell.length_a   1.000
_cell.length_b   1.000
_cell.length_c   1.000
_cell.angle_alpha   90.00
_cell.angle_beta   90.00
_cell.angle_gamma   90.00
#
_symmetry.space_group_name_H-M   'P 1'
#
loop_
_entity.id
_entity.type
_entity.pdbx_description
1 polymer ?
#
loop_
_entity_poly.entity_id
_entity_poly.type
_entity_poly.pdbx_seq_one_letter_code
_entity_poly.pdbx_strand_id
1 'polypeptide(L)'
;MSSSSLSPRDKAQIAKAQLQWTRQYTQTLLADLEPDDWFQMPLGKTHIAWQCGHIAMGQYALALLRVRGKLPEDQEFITSAFFKFFKKTSTPKPEPEANPPLDEILGTMNAVHEQALREIDQYTDEQLGEELPEPYSVEPTKLGSIYFASSHEMIHAGQIGLLRRLIGKPPVR
;
A
#
# COMPACT_ATOMS: atom_id res chain seq x y z
N MET A 1 3.10 -21.16 33.58
CA MET A 1 2.32 -20.06 32.98
C MET A 1 2.15 -20.40 31.51
N SER A 2 0.94 -20.80 31.10
CA SER A 2 0.69 -21.05 29.67
C SER A 2 0.70 -19.70 28.97
N SER A 3 1.73 -19.44 28.17
CA SER A 3 1.76 -18.30 27.26
C SER A 3 0.63 -18.54 26.25
N SER A 4 -0.50 -17.85 26.41
CA SER A 4 -1.58 -17.89 25.44
C SER A 4 -1.07 -17.27 24.15
N SER A 5 -0.62 -18.09 23.19
CA SER A 5 -0.28 -17.60 21.86
C SER A 5 -1.53 -17.03 21.20
N LEU A 6 -1.44 -15.83 20.63
CA LEU A 6 -2.51 -15.21 19.88
C LEU A 6 -2.99 -16.12 18.75
N SER A 7 -4.31 -16.21 18.56
CA SER A 7 -4.89 -16.93 17.42
C SER A 7 -4.53 -16.24 16.09
N PRO A 8 -4.55 -16.95 14.94
CA PRO A 8 -4.41 -16.31 13.64
C PRO A 8 -5.40 -15.16 13.41
N ARG A 9 -6.64 -15.26 13.91
CA ARG A 9 -7.62 -14.18 13.87
C ARG A 9 -7.19 -12.96 14.68
N ASP A 10 -6.71 -13.14 15.92
CA ASP A 10 -6.21 -12.02 16.72
C ASP A 10 -5.03 -11.33 16.01
N LYS A 11 -4.15 -12.13 15.41
CA LYS A 11 -3.03 -11.66 14.59
C LYS A 11 -3.48 -10.89 13.35
N ALA A 12 -4.52 -11.35 12.65
CA ALA A 12 -5.09 -10.64 11.50
C ALA A 12 -5.72 -9.31 11.90
N GLN A 13 -6.37 -9.23 13.06
CA GLN A 13 -6.89 -7.96 13.58
C GLN A 13 -5.76 -6.97 13.93
N ILE A 14 -4.62 -7.47 14.43
CA ILE A 14 -3.41 -6.65 14.60
C ILE A 14 -2.90 -6.16 13.23
N ALA A 15 -2.82 -7.04 12.23
CA ALA A 15 -2.37 -6.67 10.88
C ALA A 15 -3.29 -5.61 10.25
N LYS A 16 -4.61 -5.75 10.43
CA LYS A 16 -5.61 -4.76 10.01
C LYS A 16 -5.39 -3.41 10.70
N ALA A 17 -5.20 -3.40 12.02
CA ALA A 17 -4.96 -2.18 12.78
C ALA A 17 -3.65 -1.49 12.35
N GLN A 18 -2.60 -2.26 12.07
CA GLN A 18 -1.35 -1.73 11.51
C GLN A 18 -1.57 -1.10 10.13
N LEU A 19 -2.34 -1.75 9.25
CA LEU A 19 -2.65 -1.23 7.93
C LEU A 19 -3.45 0.09 8.02
N GLN A 20 -4.46 0.16 8.89
CA GLN A 20 -5.24 1.37 9.15
C GLN A 20 -4.36 2.51 9.68
N TRP A 21 -3.54 2.23 10.69
CA TRP A 21 -2.68 3.25 11.29
C TRP A 21 -1.62 3.75 10.31
N THR A 22 -0.98 2.85 9.55
CA THR A 22 -0.04 3.24 8.50
C THR A 22 -0.70 4.15 7.47
N ARG A 23 -1.92 3.83 7.01
CA ARG A 23 -2.65 4.69 6.07
C ARG A 23 -2.95 6.07 6.65
N GLN A 24 -3.40 6.13 7.90
CA GLN A 24 -3.64 7.40 8.58
C GLN A 24 -2.35 8.23 8.66
N TYR A 25 -1.22 7.60 8.99
CA TYR A 25 0.08 8.28 8.98
C TYR A 25 0.44 8.78 7.58
N THR A 26 0.32 7.95 6.54
CA THR A 26 0.54 8.38 5.14
C THR A 26 -0.34 9.58 4.80
N GLN A 27 -1.62 9.59 5.17
CA GLN A 27 -2.51 10.73 4.93
C GLN A 27 -2.04 12.01 5.61
N THR A 28 -1.45 11.95 6.81
CA THR A 28 -0.86 13.15 7.44
C THR A 28 0.30 13.74 6.64
N LEU A 29 1.02 12.90 5.89
CA LEU A 29 2.07 13.35 4.96
C LEU A 29 1.50 13.94 3.66
N LEU A 30 0.21 13.78 3.37
CA LEU A 30 -0.37 14.27 2.11
C LEU A 30 -1.26 15.51 2.30
N ALA A 31 -1.63 15.83 3.55
CA ALA A 31 -2.73 16.74 3.87
C ALA A 31 -2.55 18.20 3.42
N ASP A 32 -1.31 18.70 3.32
CA ASP A 32 -0.95 20.09 2.98
C ASP A 32 -0.16 20.19 1.65
N LEU A 33 -0.28 19.17 0.80
CA LEU A 33 0.30 19.20 -0.55
C LEU A 33 -0.58 20.02 -1.48
N GLU A 34 0.06 20.95 -2.18
CA GLU A 34 -0.54 21.73 -3.25
C GLU A 34 -0.44 20.96 -4.58
N PRO A 35 -1.24 21.30 -5.62
CA PRO A 35 -1.22 20.61 -6.90
C PRO A 35 0.17 20.44 -7.51
N ASP A 36 1.01 21.48 -7.43
CA ASP A 36 2.35 21.49 -8.00
C ASP A 36 3.35 20.60 -7.24
N ASP A 37 3.04 20.14 -6.03
CA ASP A 37 3.95 19.32 -5.22
C ASP A 37 3.99 17.84 -5.66
N TRP A 38 2.89 17.35 -6.23
CA TRP A 38 2.65 15.91 -6.43
C TRP A 38 3.60 15.23 -7.42
N PHE A 39 4.08 15.98 -8.40
CA PHE A 39 4.91 15.49 -9.51
C PHE A 39 6.36 16.00 -9.46
N GLN A 40 6.73 16.77 -8.43
CA GLN A 40 8.13 17.21 -8.29
C GLN A 40 9.06 16.03 -8.02
N MET A 41 10.16 16.00 -8.78
CA MET A 41 11.21 14.98 -8.68
C MET A 41 12.54 15.61 -8.21
N PRO A 42 12.65 16.03 -6.92
CA PRO A 42 13.82 16.79 -6.44
C PRO A 42 15.16 16.05 -6.58
N LEU A 43 15.14 14.71 -6.63
CA LEU A 43 16.33 13.88 -6.87
C LEU A 43 16.33 13.21 -8.26
N GLY A 44 15.37 13.55 -9.12
CA GLY A 44 15.22 12.96 -10.45
C GLY A 44 14.88 11.46 -10.46
N LYS A 45 14.43 10.89 -9.33
CA LYS A 45 14.14 9.44 -9.20
C LYS A 45 12.67 9.09 -9.05
N THR A 46 11.91 9.89 -8.31
CA THR A 46 10.50 9.63 -8.01
C THR A 46 9.83 10.92 -7.51
N HIS A 47 8.50 10.90 -7.42
CA HIS A 47 7.63 11.98 -6.93
C HIS A 47 6.51 11.39 -6.07
N ILE A 48 5.80 12.24 -5.32
CA ILE A 48 4.82 11.80 -4.31
C ILE A 48 3.65 11.03 -4.94
N ALA A 49 3.13 11.47 -6.09
CA ALA A 49 2.04 10.76 -6.77
C ALA A 49 2.43 9.32 -7.16
N TRP A 50 3.66 9.10 -7.61
CA TRP A 50 4.13 7.74 -7.92
C TRP A 50 4.24 6.87 -6.67
N GLN A 51 4.67 7.44 -5.53
CA GLN A 51 4.69 6.72 -4.26
C GLN A 51 3.28 6.26 -3.86
N CYS A 52 2.27 7.12 -4.01
CA CYS A 52 0.88 6.77 -3.71
C CYS A 52 0.35 5.68 -4.65
N GLY A 53 0.60 5.77 -5.96
CA GLY A 53 0.22 4.74 -6.91
C GLY A 53 0.93 3.40 -6.66
N HIS A 54 2.21 3.45 -6.27
CA HIS A 54 2.98 2.26 -5.90
C HIS A 54 2.48 1.62 -4.60
N ILE A 55 2.08 2.42 -3.60
CA ILE A 55 1.43 1.94 -2.37
C ILE A 55 0.13 1.21 -2.73
N ALA A 56 -0.72 1.80 -3.58
CA ALA A 56 -1.97 1.16 -4.00
C ALA A 56 -1.73 -0.18 -4.69
N MET A 57 -0.80 -0.21 -5.66
CA MET A 57 -0.40 -1.43 -6.36
C MET A 57 0.17 -2.48 -5.41
N GLY A 58 1.08 -2.09 -4.51
CA GLY A 58 1.74 -2.97 -3.56
C GLY A 58 0.76 -3.55 -2.54
N GLN A 59 -0.14 -2.72 -1.99
CA GLN A 59 -1.16 -3.18 -1.07
C GLN A 59 -2.13 -4.16 -1.73
N TYR A 60 -2.58 -3.89 -2.96
CA TYR A 60 -3.39 -4.86 -3.70
C TYR A 60 -2.63 -6.18 -3.92
N ALA A 61 -1.36 -6.10 -4.34
CA ALA A 61 -0.54 -7.29 -4.56
C ALA A 61 -0.40 -8.13 -3.27
N LEU A 62 -0.12 -7.50 -2.14
CA LEU A 62 0.22 -8.15 -0.88
C LEU A 62 -1.01 -8.59 -0.07
N ALA A 63 -2.06 -7.77 -0.01
CA ALA A 63 -3.20 -8.00 0.87
C ALA A 63 -4.42 -8.61 0.16
N LEU A 64 -4.46 -8.62 -1.18
CA LEU A 64 -5.59 -9.18 -1.95
C LEU A 64 -5.10 -10.26 -2.92
N LEU A 65 -4.27 -9.90 -3.89
CA LEU A 65 -3.84 -10.81 -4.96
C LEU A 65 -3.11 -12.05 -4.44
N ARG A 66 -2.16 -11.89 -3.51
CA ARG A 66 -1.45 -13.04 -2.91
C ARG A 66 -2.32 -13.87 -1.97
N VAL A 67 -3.39 -13.28 -1.42
CA VAL A 67 -4.21 -13.93 -0.39
C VAL A 67 -5.34 -14.75 -1.03
N ARG A 68 -6.06 -14.16 -1.99
CA ARG A 68 -7.23 -14.79 -2.62
C ARG A 68 -7.12 -14.98 -4.14
N GLY A 69 -5.99 -14.60 -4.74
CA GLY A 69 -5.84 -14.58 -6.18
C GLY A 69 -6.54 -13.38 -6.83
N LYS A 70 -6.39 -13.28 -8.16
CA LYS A 70 -7.01 -12.24 -8.96
C LYS A 70 -8.48 -12.58 -9.20
N LEU A 71 -9.37 -11.62 -8.93
CA LEU A 71 -10.78 -11.70 -9.28
C LEU A 71 -11.11 -10.73 -10.44
N PRO A 72 -12.10 -11.04 -11.29
CA PRO A 72 -12.53 -10.13 -12.36
C PRO A 72 -12.97 -8.75 -11.84
N GLU A 73 -13.67 -8.72 -10.71
CA GLU A 73 -14.24 -7.51 -10.08
C GLU A 73 -13.13 -6.56 -9.59
N ASP A 74 -11.90 -7.04 -9.43
CA ASP A 74 -10.76 -6.19 -9.07
C ASP A 74 -10.52 -5.07 -10.10
N GLN A 75 -10.96 -5.24 -11.34
CA GLN A 75 -10.87 -4.18 -12.36
C GLN A 75 -11.69 -2.93 -12.03
N GLU A 76 -12.68 -3.02 -11.14
CA GLU A 76 -13.50 -1.87 -10.72
C GLU A 76 -12.72 -0.86 -9.88
N PHE A 77 -11.69 -1.29 -9.16
CA PHE A 77 -10.92 -0.44 -8.26
C PHE A 77 -9.42 -0.45 -8.51
N ILE A 78 -8.89 -1.42 -9.27
CA ILE A 78 -7.51 -1.41 -9.73
C ILE A 78 -7.38 -2.07 -11.12
N THR A 79 -7.27 -1.22 -12.14
CA THR A 79 -7.15 -1.71 -13.51
C THR A 79 -5.80 -2.41 -13.73
N SER A 80 -5.78 -3.34 -14.69
CA SER A 80 -4.54 -3.99 -15.09
C SER A 80 -3.51 -3.00 -15.65
N ALA A 81 -3.96 -1.86 -16.19
CA ALA A 81 -3.09 -0.76 -16.64
C ALA A 81 -2.44 -0.04 -15.46
N PHE A 82 -3.24 0.35 -14.45
CA PHE A 82 -2.76 0.97 -13.22
C PHE A 82 -1.72 0.09 -12.53
N PHE A 83 -2.04 -1.20 -12.33
CA PHE A 83 -1.13 -2.16 -11.72
C PHE A 83 0.22 -2.24 -12.44
N LYS A 84 0.21 -2.28 -13.79
CA LYS A 84 1.43 -2.32 -14.60
C LYS A 84 2.21 -1.01 -14.55
N PHE A 85 1.52 0.13 -14.48
CA PHE A 85 2.13 1.45 -14.47
C PHE A 85 2.98 1.68 -13.22
N PHE A 86 2.51 1.22 -12.05
CA PHE A 86 3.18 1.46 -10.77
C PHE A 86 4.02 0.30 -10.24
N LYS A 87 4.28 -0.76 -11.04
CA LYS A 87 5.12 -1.89 -10.61
C LYS A 87 6.54 -1.44 -10.19
N LYS A 88 7.22 -2.22 -9.36
CA LYS A 88 8.60 -1.95 -8.88
C LYS A 88 9.62 -1.60 -9.98
N THR A 89 9.46 -2.15 -11.18
CA THR A 89 10.36 -1.93 -12.33
C THR A 89 9.90 -0.82 -13.27
N SER A 90 8.87 -0.05 -12.90
CA SER A 90 8.44 1.13 -13.64
C SER A 90 9.32 2.33 -13.35
N THR A 91 9.26 3.31 -14.25
CA THR A 91 10.00 4.58 -14.13
C THR A 91 8.99 5.71 -13.91
N PRO A 92 9.06 6.42 -12.77
CA PRO A 92 8.25 7.62 -12.53
C PRO A 92 8.45 8.65 -13.64
N LYS A 93 7.39 9.37 -14.00
CA LYS A 93 7.40 10.37 -15.06
C LYS A 93 7.29 11.77 -14.45
N PRO A 94 8.20 12.71 -14.77
CA PRO A 94 8.16 14.04 -14.18
C PRO A 94 6.99 14.89 -14.70
N GLU A 95 6.51 14.62 -15.91
CA GLU A 95 5.40 15.36 -16.52
C GLU A 95 4.05 14.86 -15.98
N PRO A 96 3.20 15.73 -15.38
CA PRO A 96 1.88 15.34 -14.86
C PRO A 96 1.03 14.60 -15.91
N GLU A 97 1.05 15.04 -17.16
CA GLU A 97 0.26 14.50 -18.28
C GLU A 97 0.74 13.11 -18.73
N ALA A 98 1.95 12.71 -18.33
CA ALA A 98 2.51 11.37 -18.60
C ALA A 98 2.14 10.34 -17.51
N ASN A 99 1.36 10.74 -16.50
CA ASN A 99 0.91 9.91 -15.40
C ASN A 99 -0.63 9.76 -15.42
N PRO A 100 -1.18 8.72 -14.75
CA PRO A 100 -2.60 8.71 -14.43
C PRO A 100 -3.00 9.98 -13.65
N PRO A 101 -4.24 10.50 -13.85
CA PRO A 101 -4.76 11.62 -13.10
C PRO A 101 -4.60 11.44 -11.59
N LEU A 102 -4.32 12.53 -10.87
CA LEU A 102 -4.05 12.46 -9.43
C LEU A 102 -5.25 11.90 -8.63
N ASP A 103 -6.47 12.27 -9.03
CA ASP A 103 -7.71 11.74 -8.46
C ASP A 103 -7.86 10.24 -8.73
N GLU A 104 -7.47 9.73 -9.90
CA GLU A 104 -7.39 8.29 -10.16
C GLU A 104 -6.39 7.58 -9.24
N ILE A 105 -5.21 8.17 -9.02
CA ILE A 105 -4.17 7.63 -8.13
C ILE A 105 -4.68 7.52 -6.70
N LEU A 106 -5.20 8.62 -6.15
CA LEU A 106 -5.68 8.66 -4.77
C LEU A 106 -6.96 7.84 -4.59
N GLY A 107 -7.86 7.86 -5.57
CA GLY A 107 -9.07 7.03 -5.59
C GLY A 107 -8.75 5.55 -5.58
N THR A 108 -7.83 5.11 -6.42
CA THR A 108 -7.35 3.70 -6.45
C THR A 108 -6.68 3.31 -5.13
N MET A 109 -5.83 4.19 -4.58
CA MET A 109 -5.18 3.97 -3.28
C MET A 109 -6.20 3.81 -2.16
N ASN A 110 -7.27 4.60 -2.15
CA ASN A 110 -8.34 4.48 -1.16
C ASN A 110 -9.16 3.19 -1.35
N ALA A 111 -9.61 2.92 -2.57
CA ALA A 111 -10.48 1.78 -2.86
C ALA A 111 -9.79 0.44 -2.59
N VAL A 112 -8.52 0.28 -2.96
CA VAL A 112 -7.71 -0.91 -2.61
C VAL A 112 -7.62 -1.08 -1.09
N HIS A 113 -7.49 0.03 -0.36
CA HIS A 113 -7.35 -0.01 1.08
C HIS A 113 -8.64 -0.43 1.78
N GLU A 114 -9.76 0.15 1.39
CA GLU A 114 -11.08 -0.25 1.90
C GLU A 114 -11.38 -1.71 1.58
N GLN A 115 -11.06 -2.17 0.37
CA GLN A 115 -11.23 -3.57 -0.02
C GLN A 115 -10.39 -4.51 0.84
N ALA A 116 -9.10 -4.20 1.05
CA ALA A 116 -8.24 -5.01 1.90
C ALA A 116 -8.76 -5.11 3.34
N LEU A 117 -9.17 -3.99 3.95
CA LEU A 117 -9.72 -3.99 5.31
C LEU A 117 -11.01 -4.81 5.42
N ARG A 118 -11.88 -4.74 4.40
CA ARG A 118 -13.13 -5.50 4.35
C ARG A 118 -12.89 -6.99 4.29
N GLU A 119 -11.91 -7.44 3.52
CA GLU A 119 -11.63 -8.86 3.34
C GLU A 119 -10.86 -9.48 4.51
N ILE A 120 -9.97 -8.73 5.16
CA ILE A 120 -9.23 -9.24 6.34
C ILE A 120 -10.19 -9.74 7.44
N ASP A 121 -11.35 -9.11 7.59
CA ASP A 121 -12.37 -9.54 8.56
C ASP A 121 -13.06 -10.87 8.22
N GLN A 122 -12.97 -11.31 6.96
CA GLN A 122 -13.69 -12.47 6.44
C GLN A 122 -12.84 -13.74 6.43
N TYR A 123 -11.51 -13.63 6.48
CA TYR A 123 -10.64 -14.79 6.43
C TYR A 123 -10.69 -15.64 7.71
N THR A 124 -10.69 -16.96 7.53
CA THR A 124 -10.58 -17.92 8.63
C THR A 124 -9.14 -18.11 9.07
N ASP A 125 -8.94 -18.67 10.27
CA ASP A 125 -7.60 -19.01 10.77
C ASP A 125 -6.84 -19.95 9.85
N GLU A 126 -7.55 -20.93 9.28
CA GLU A 126 -6.99 -21.89 8.33
C GLU A 126 -6.52 -21.19 7.05
N GLN A 127 -7.36 -20.30 6.48
CA GLN A 127 -6.99 -19.53 5.29
C GLN A 127 -5.76 -18.66 5.55
N LEU A 128 -5.72 -17.97 6.69
CA LEU A 128 -4.59 -17.10 7.06
C LEU A 128 -3.28 -17.88 7.23
N GLY A 129 -3.36 -19.15 7.64
CA GLY A 129 -2.23 -20.05 7.81
C GLY A 129 -1.75 -20.74 6.52
N GLU A 130 -2.47 -20.64 5.41
CA GLU A 130 -2.06 -21.22 4.13
C GLU A 130 -0.71 -20.66 3.67
N GLU A 131 0.17 -21.56 3.21
CA GLU A 131 1.50 -21.20 2.74
C GLU A 131 1.47 -20.43 1.42
N LEU A 132 2.42 -19.51 1.25
CA LEU A 132 2.64 -18.77 0.03
C LEU A 132 3.99 -19.11 -0.62
N PRO A 133 4.06 -19.15 -1.97
CA PRO A 133 5.32 -19.35 -2.66
C PRO A 133 6.27 -18.17 -2.47
N GLU A 134 7.57 -18.43 -2.59
CA GLU A 134 8.60 -17.40 -2.58
C GLU A 134 8.43 -16.38 -3.74
N PRO A 135 8.83 -15.11 -3.52
CA PRO A 135 9.29 -14.55 -2.26
C PRO A 135 8.12 -14.29 -1.29
N TYR A 136 8.35 -14.53 0.01
CA TYR A 136 7.44 -14.14 1.09
C TYR A 136 8.16 -13.19 2.08
N SER A 137 7.42 -12.61 3.01
CA SER A 137 7.94 -11.67 4.00
C SER A 137 7.24 -11.90 5.34
N VAL A 138 7.94 -11.64 6.44
CA VAL A 138 7.50 -11.91 7.82
C VAL A 138 7.38 -13.41 8.13
N GLU A 139 6.49 -14.11 7.43
CA GLU A 139 6.26 -15.57 7.53
C GLU A 139 5.78 -16.10 6.16
N PRO A 140 5.97 -17.40 5.86
CA PRO A 140 5.62 -17.99 4.56
C PRO A 140 4.12 -18.22 4.38
N THR A 141 3.25 -17.37 4.93
CA THR A 141 1.79 -17.56 4.95
C THR A 141 1.06 -16.37 4.34
N LYS A 142 -0.25 -16.53 4.08
CA LYS A 142 -1.13 -15.42 3.69
C LYS A 142 -1.11 -14.29 4.72
N LEU A 143 -1.12 -14.61 6.01
CA LEU A 143 -1.01 -13.64 7.09
C LEU A 143 0.31 -12.86 7.06
N GLY A 144 1.44 -13.52 6.77
CA GLY A 144 2.74 -12.85 6.56
C GLY A 144 2.70 -11.80 5.45
N SER A 145 2.00 -12.10 4.36
CA SER A 145 1.79 -11.14 3.26
C SER A 145 0.98 -9.92 3.69
N ILE A 146 -0.08 -10.11 4.50
CA ILE A 146 -0.89 -9.01 5.05
C ILE A 146 -0.06 -8.16 6.02
N TYR A 147 0.74 -8.76 6.89
CA TYR A 147 1.67 -8.03 7.77
C TYR A 147 2.66 -7.18 6.99
N PHE A 148 3.17 -7.71 5.88
CA PHE A 148 4.12 -6.97 5.07
C PHE A 148 3.47 -5.80 4.32
N ALA A 149 2.17 -5.85 4.02
CA ALA A 149 1.46 -4.75 3.33
C ALA A 149 1.57 -3.41 4.10
N SER A 150 1.36 -3.41 5.43
CA SER A 150 1.52 -2.20 6.24
C SER A 150 2.99 -1.75 6.36
N SER A 151 3.92 -2.69 6.36
CA SER A 151 5.36 -2.40 6.39
C SER A 151 5.85 -1.80 5.07
N HIS A 152 5.36 -2.32 3.94
CA HIS A 152 5.60 -1.82 2.60
C HIS A 152 5.10 -0.37 2.48
N GLU A 153 3.85 -0.09 2.87
CA GLU A 153 3.35 1.28 2.85
C GLU A 153 4.18 2.20 3.77
N MET A 154 4.60 1.75 4.95
CA MET A 154 5.43 2.55 5.86
C MET A 154 6.81 2.89 5.26
N ILE A 155 7.44 1.98 4.51
CA ILE A 155 8.68 2.26 3.78
C ILE A 155 8.47 3.41 2.79
N HIS A 156 7.37 3.38 2.04
CA HIS A 156 7.02 4.41 1.07
C HIS A 156 6.55 5.71 1.75
N ALA A 157 5.92 5.65 2.91
CA ALA A 157 5.64 6.83 3.74
C ALA A 157 6.94 7.54 4.17
N GLY A 158 8.00 6.79 4.50
CA GLY A 158 9.33 7.36 4.74
C GLY A 158 9.91 8.09 3.52
N GLN A 159 9.72 7.53 2.32
CA GLN A 159 10.12 8.18 1.06
C GLN A 159 9.30 9.46 0.81
N ILE A 160 7.99 9.43 1.03
CA ILE A 160 7.11 10.60 0.94
C ILE A 160 7.59 11.69 1.92
N GLY A 161 7.86 11.34 3.17
CA GLY A 161 8.38 12.29 4.17
C GLY A 161 9.73 12.92 3.79
N LEU A 162 10.61 12.19 3.10
CA LEU A 162 11.83 12.75 2.53
C LEU A 162 11.53 13.70 1.36
N LEU A 163 10.70 13.28 0.40
CA LEU A 163 10.32 14.10 -0.76
C LEU A 163 9.69 15.43 -0.33
N ARG A 164 8.76 15.39 0.63
CA ARG A 164 8.15 16.59 1.23
C ARG A 164 9.17 17.61 1.70
N ARG A 165 10.17 17.16 2.47
CA ARG A 165 11.22 18.04 2.99
C ARG A 165 12.08 18.61 1.87
N LEU A 166 12.35 17.82 0.84
CA LEU A 166 13.13 18.26 -0.32
C LEU A 166 12.41 19.32 -1.17
N ILE A 167 11.07 19.31 -1.19
CA ILE A 167 10.25 20.35 -1.86
C ILE A 167 9.90 21.51 -0.93
N GLY A 168 10.51 21.60 0.25
CA GLY A 168 10.38 22.73 1.17
C GLY A 168 9.19 22.66 2.14
N LYS A 169 8.45 21.54 2.19
CA LYS A 169 7.37 21.35 3.19
C LYS A 169 7.94 21.04 4.56
N PRO A 170 7.26 21.43 5.65
CA PRO A 170 7.69 21.10 7.00
C PRO A 170 7.64 19.58 7.26
N PRO A 171 8.46 19.07 8.18
CA PRO A 171 8.34 17.70 8.66
C PRO A 171 6.97 17.49 9.33
N VAL A 172 6.44 16.27 9.21
CA VAL A 172 5.21 15.85 9.89
C VAL A 172 5.61 14.85 10.97
N ARG A 173 5.45 15.27 12.23
CA ARG A 173 5.89 14.60 13.47
C ARG A 173 7.40 14.53 13.65
#